data_AF-A0A1M6K0D6-F1
#
_entry.id   AF-A0A1M6K0D6-F1
#
_cell.length_a   1.000
_cell.length_b   1.000
_cell.length_c   1.000
_cell.angle_alpha   90.00
_cell.angle_beta   90.00
_cell.angle_gamma   90.00
#
_symmetry.space_group_name_H-M   'P 1'
#
loop_
_entity.id
_entity.type
_entity.pdbx_description
1 polymer ?
#
loop_
_entity_poly.entity_id
_entity_poly.type
_entity_poly.pdbx_seq_one_letter_code
_entity_poly.pdbx_strand_id
1 'polypeptide(L)'
;MFLRKNHLGLFFFSFCGILYSQGKQLELVHQNLADYEYDDNQFTFTLVEENEATSNDYVDLLDSFTSLAIESEGYELHILNINSKNSDYAPYFHNEELVFSSSRNTRSISKSYDEENKQPFSDLYIASNKSDKEVIKKVKGNINTRFHESSAVFSEDGTTVYFTRNNYVNHRWSANAEGEVLLKIYKATNKNGKWVNVEELPFCSDEYSVAHPALSADGKVLYFASDMPGSYGKSDLYAVEIFEDGTFGTPYNLGEQINTPGRETFPFVSDKGNLFFASDGHIGYGNLDVYMVLQDENAMSKAYNLGYPINGPKDDFTFVINEENKVGYFASNRDGGEGNDDIYGFRKLVPFPESGLNKPKTMKKMERIMNIKEKDVEITSW
;
A
#
# COMPACT_ATOMS: atom_id res chain seq x y z
N MET A 1 -29.02 -23.91 14.45
CA MET A 1 -28.64 -22.84 15.40
C MET A 1 -28.32 -21.61 14.55
N PHE A 2 -29.17 -20.57 14.56
CA PHE A 2 -28.90 -19.36 13.76
C PHE A 2 -27.88 -18.50 14.51
N LEU A 3 -26.64 -18.49 14.03
CA LEU A 3 -25.58 -17.63 14.54
C LEU A 3 -25.69 -16.26 13.87
N ARG A 4 -25.63 -15.19 14.68
CA ARG A 4 -25.58 -13.82 14.17
C ARG A 4 -24.24 -13.55 13.48
N LYS A 5 -24.26 -12.64 12.49
CA LYS A 5 -23.17 -12.17 11.60
C LYS A 5 -21.77 -12.05 12.22
N ASN A 6 -21.63 -11.80 13.53
CA ASN A 6 -20.34 -11.54 14.18
C ASN A 6 -19.57 -12.80 14.63
N HIS A 7 -20.07 -14.02 14.34
CA HIS A 7 -19.45 -15.26 14.84
C HIS A 7 -18.73 -16.11 13.79
N LEU A 8 -18.80 -15.79 12.49
CA LEU A 8 -18.15 -16.61 11.45
C LEU A 8 -16.62 -16.41 11.40
N GLY A 9 -16.12 -15.18 11.51
CA GLY A 9 -14.66 -14.93 11.61
C GLY A 9 -14.05 -15.53 12.90
N LEU A 10 -14.82 -15.55 13.99
CA LEU A 10 -14.46 -16.25 15.23
C LEU A 10 -14.41 -17.78 15.07
N PHE A 11 -15.18 -18.34 14.12
CA PHE A 11 -15.20 -19.77 13.85
C PHE A 11 -13.94 -20.22 13.11
N PHE A 12 -13.45 -19.43 12.15
CA PHE A 12 -12.22 -19.74 11.41
C PHE A 12 -10.99 -19.80 12.32
N PHE A 13 -10.82 -18.80 13.20
CA PHE A 13 -9.74 -18.79 14.20
C PHE A 13 -9.91 -19.85 15.29
N SER A 14 -11.16 -20.18 15.68
CA SER A 14 -11.40 -21.29 16.61
C SER A 14 -11.09 -22.64 15.96
N PHE A 15 -11.32 -22.80 14.66
CA PHE A 15 -11.07 -24.05 13.93
C PHE A 15 -9.56 -24.31 13.78
N CYS A 16 -8.78 -23.31 13.36
CA CYS A 16 -7.31 -23.39 13.33
C CYS A 16 -6.70 -23.61 14.72
N GLY A 17 -7.27 -22.97 15.76
CA GLY A 17 -6.84 -23.16 17.15
C GLY A 17 -7.15 -24.56 17.72
N ILE A 18 -8.29 -25.17 17.34
CA ILE A 18 -8.66 -26.53 17.77
C ILE A 18 -7.71 -27.56 17.17
N LEU A 19 -7.35 -27.43 15.88
CA LEU A 19 -6.41 -28.32 15.19
C LEU A 19 -5.02 -28.31 15.84
N TYR A 20 -4.51 -27.12 16.18
CA TYR A 20 -3.23 -26.95 16.86
C TYR A 20 -3.26 -27.50 18.30
N SER A 21 -4.39 -27.34 19.01
CA SER A 21 -4.55 -27.80 20.39
C SER A 21 -4.61 -29.33 20.54
N GLN A 22 -4.86 -30.08 19.46
CA GLN A 22 -4.92 -31.54 19.47
C GLN A 22 -3.58 -32.22 19.10
N GLY A 23 -2.49 -31.45 18.97
CA GLY A 23 -1.16 -32.00 18.72
C GLY A 23 -0.93 -32.48 17.28
N LYS A 24 -1.78 -32.06 16.33
CA LYS A 24 -1.56 -32.33 14.90
C LYS A 24 -0.68 -31.23 14.31
N GLN A 25 0.50 -31.59 13.83
CA GLN A 25 1.38 -30.69 13.06
C GLN A 25 0.91 -30.63 11.59
N LEU A 26 1.00 -29.43 11.01
CA LEU A 26 0.94 -29.24 9.56
C LEU A 26 2.34 -29.55 9.01
N GLU A 27 2.49 -30.59 8.19
CA GLU A 27 3.74 -30.86 7.46
C GLU A 27 3.64 -30.34 6.03
N LEU A 28 4.72 -29.70 5.58
CA LEU A 28 4.91 -29.28 4.20
C LEU A 28 5.46 -30.47 3.42
N VAL A 29 4.67 -31.09 2.54
CA VAL A 29 5.13 -32.24 1.74
C VAL A 29 5.60 -31.75 0.37
N HIS A 30 6.90 -31.89 0.07
CA HIS A 30 7.41 -31.86 -1.30
C HIS A 30 7.16 -33.23 -1.94
N GLN A 31 6.26 -33.31 -2.92
CA GLN A 31 6.21 -34.47 -3.82
C GLN A 31 6.85 -34.11 -5.17
N ASN A 32 7.85 -34.91 -5.54
CA ASN A 32 8.51 -34.89 -6.85
C ASN A 32 7.47 -34.94 -7.97
N LEU A 33 7.32 -33.84 -8.70
CA LEU A 33 6.61 -33.79 -9.98
C LEU A 33 7.67 -33.68 -11.09
N ALA A 34 8.12 -34.83 -11.56
CA ALA A 34 8.77 -34.91 -12.85
C ALA A 34 7.69 -34.68 -13.93
N ASP A 35 7.98 -33.76 -14.84
CA ASP A 35 7.22 -33.44 -16.05
C ASP A 35 5.90 -32.68 -15.87
N TYR A 36 5.94 -31.41 -15.43
CA TYR A 36 5.06 -30.34 -15.92
C TYR A 36 5.76 -28.98 -15.69
N GLU A 37 5.57 -28.03 -16.62
CA GLU A 37 6.19 -26.70 -16.61
C GLU A 37 5.93 -25.95 -15.28
N TYR A 38 6.98 -25.29 -14.81
CA TYR A 38 7.04 -24.52 -13.56
C TYR A 38 6.08 -23.32 -13.62
N ASP A 39 5.01 -23.35 -12.81
CA ASP A 39 4.06 -22.25 -12.59
C ASP A 39 4.11 -21.85 -11.10
N ASP A 40 4.53 -20.61 -10.83
CA ASP A 40 5.04 -20.10 -9.54
C ASP A 40 3.96 -19.77 -8.49
N ASN A 41 2.74 -20.28 -8.63
CA ASN A 41 1.59 -19.82 -7.84
C ASN A 41 0.77 -20.91 -7.10
N GLN A 42 1.32 -22.09 -6.82
CA GLN A 42 0.58 -23.09 -6.05
C GLN A 42 1.37 -23.68 -4.87
N PHE A 43 1.17 -23.10 -3.68
CA PHE A 43 1.33 -23.86 -2.45
C PHE A 43 0.07 -24.71 -2.23
N THR A 44 0.16 -26.02 -2.48
CA THR A 44 -0.91 -26.96 -2.15
C THR A 44 -0.67 -27.56 -0.76
N PHE A 45 -1.58 -27.29 0.18
CA PHE A 45 -1.65 -27.99 1.46
C PHE A 45 -2.64 -29.16 1.32
N THR A 46 -2.17 -30.40 1.40
CA THR A 46 -3.06 -31.57 1.45
C THR A 46 -3.26 -32.01 2.89
N LEU A 47 -4.49 -31.89 3.39
CA LEU A 47 -4.92 -32.55 4.62
C LEU A 47 -5.10 -34.04 4.33
N VAL A 48 -4.31 -34.88 4.99
CA VAL A 48 -4.53 -36.33 4.96
C VAL A 48 -5.64 -36.67 5.96
N GLU A 49 -6.78 -37.03 5.36
CA GLU A 49 -7.82 -38.00 5.77
C GLU A 49 -9.21 -37.54 6.24
N GLU A 50 -10.18 -38.17 5.54
CA GLU A 50 -11.58 -38.49 5.84
C GLU A 50 -12.49 -37.37 6.36
N ASN A 51 -12.82 -36.41 5.49
CA ASN A 51 -14.20 -36.16 5.06
C ASN A 51 -14.23 -34.95 4.12
N GLU A 52 -14.93 -35.12 3.00
CA GLU A 52 -14.99 -34.23 1.85
C GLU A 52 -15.51 -32.82 2.21
N ALA A 53 -14.60 -31.85 2.24
CA ALA A 53 -14.90 -30.46 1.89
C ALA A 53 -13.89 -30.08 0.79
N THR A 54 -14.39 -29.70 -0.38
CA THR A 54 -13.55 -29.46 -1.56
C THR A 54 -12.98 -28.04 -1.54
N SER A 55 -11.89 -27.77 -2.25
CA SER A 55 -11.28 -26.43 -2.31
C SER A 55 -12.26 -25.33 -2.80
N ASN A 56 -13.28 -25.73 -3.56
CA ASN A 56 -14.32 -24.82 -4.03
C ASN A 56 -15.20 -24.29 -2.89
N ASP A 57 -15.44 -25.09 -1.84
CA ASP A 57 -16.24 -24.66 -0.69
C ASP A 57 -15.53 -23.54 0.13
N TYR A 58 -14.21 -23.46 0.04
CA TYR A 58 -13.40 -22.40 0.67
C TYR A 58 -13.36 -21.12 -0.16
N VAL A 59 -13.25 -21.21 -1.48
CA VAL A 59 -13.30 -20.06 -2.39
C VAL A 59 -14.69 -19.42 -2.35
N ASP A 60 -15.76 -20.22 -2.39
CA ASP A 60 -17.14 -19.74 -2.27
C ASP A 60 -17.42 -19.09 -0.89
N LEU A 61 -16.78 -19.58 0.18
CA LEU A 61 -16.88 -18.99 1.50
C LEU A 61 -16.12 -17.66 1.59
N LEU A 62 -14.93 -17.57 1.01
CA LEU A 62 -14.14 -16.33 0.89
C LEU A 62 -14.87 -15.29 0.04
N ASP A 63 -15.48 -15.73 -1.06
CA ASP A 63 -16.34 -14.92 -1.94
C ASP A 63 -17.64 -14.48 -1.25
N SER A 64 -18.18 -15.31 -0.35
CA SER A 64 -19.31 -14.92 0.50
C SER A 64 -18.93 -13.87 1.56
N PHE A 65 -17.65 -13.78 1.96
CA PHE A 65 -17.15 -12.72 2.84
C PHE A 65 -16.85 -11.42 2.07
N THR A 66 -16.33 -11.51 0.84
CA THR A 66 -16.04 -10.34 0.00
C THR A 66 -17.30 -9.70 -0.57
N SER A 67 -18.35 -10.48 -0.86
CA SER A 67 -19.61 -9.98 -1.43
C SER A 67 -20.59 -9.34 -0.43
N LEU A 68 -20.35 -9.43 0.88
CA LEU A 68 -21.37 -9.11 1.91
C LEU A 68 -21.01 -8.01 2.92
N ALA A 69 -19.98 -7.18 2.68
CA ALA A 69 -19.72 -6.02 3.55
C ALA A 69 -18.99 -4.84 2.87
N ILE A 70 -19.75 -3.91 2.28
CA ILE A 70 -19.29 -2.52 1.99
C ILE A 70 -19.08 -1.70 3.30
N GLU A 71 -19.34 -2.29 4.46
CA GLU A 71 -19.16 -1.70 5.78
C GLU A 71 -18.53 -2.72 6.72
N SER A 72 -17.33 -2.42 7.24
CA SER A 72 -16.84 -3.06 8.46
C SER A 72 -17.16 -2.16 9.66
N GLU A 73 -17.02 -2.66 10.88
CA GLU A 73 -17.13 -1.79 12.07
C GLU A 73 -16.09 -0.64 12.04
N GLY A 74 -15.00 -0.76 11.28
CA GLY A 74 -13.89 0.20 11.24
C GLY A 74 -13.95 1.24 10.11
N TYR A 75 -14.58 0.92 8.98
CA TYR A 75 -14.54 1.75 7.77
C TYR A 75 -15.83 1.64 6.94
N GLU A 76 -16.15 2.74 6.26
CA GLU A 76 -17.17 2.84 5.21
C GLU A 76 -16.51 3.22 3.89
N LEU A 77 -16.73 2.43 2.83
CA LEU A 77 -16.06 2.56 1.54
C LEU A 77 -17.02 3.07 0.45
N HIS A 78 -16.52 3.88 -0.49
CA HIS A 78 -17.25 4.27 -1.70
C HIS A 78 -16.30 4.43 -2.89
N ILE A 79 -16.77 4.05 -4.08
CA ILE A 79 -16.05 4.26 -5.35
C ILE A 79 -16.19 5.74 -5.74
N LEU A 80 -15.12 6.34 -6.26
CA LEU A 80 -15.17 7.72 -6.73
C LEU A 80 -15.58 7.82 -8.20
N ASN A 81 -16.39 8.83 -8.52
CA ASN A 81 -16.76 9.13 -9.90
C ASN A 81 -15.59 9.66 -10.75
N ILE A 82 -14.45 9.99 -10.12
CA ILE A 82 -13.26 10.44 -10.84
C ILE A 82 -12.62 9.32 -11.65
N ASN A 83 -12.84 8.05 -11.28
CA ASN A 83 -12.19 6.91 -11.92
C ASN A 83 -12.55 6.82 -13.41
N SER A 84 -11.58 6.37 -14.18
CA SER A 84 -11.67 6.18 -15.63
C SER A 84 -11.68 4.68 -15.95
N LYS A 85 -11.75 4.35 -17.24
CA LYS A 85 -11.60 2.95 -17.71
C LYS A 85 -10.16 2.44 -17.67
N ASN A 86 -9.21 3.28 -17.26
CA ASN A 86 -7.79 2.96 -17.14
C ASN A 86 -7.39 3.02 -15.65
N SER A 87 -6.11 2.91 -15.35
CA SER A 87 -5.60 2.99 -13.98
C SER A 87 -5.67 4.43 -13.45
N ASP A 88 -6.23 4.58 -12.24
CA ASP A 88 -6.33 5.79 -11.45
C ASP A 88 -5.87 5.48 -10.03
N TYR A 89 -4.82 6.16 -9.55
CA TYR A 89 -4.16 5.80 -8.30
C TYR A 89 -3.35 6.97 -7.72
N ALA A 90 -2.69 6.75 -6.57
CA ALA A 90 -1.90 7.77 -5.88
C ALA A 90 -2.65 9.09 -5.62
N PRO A 91 -3.84 9.03 -4.98
CA PRO A 91 -4.55 10.23 -4.54
C PRO A 91 -3.75 10.98 -3.47
N TYR A 92 -3.82 12.31 -3.49
CA TYR A 92 -3.26 13.17 -2.46
C TYR A 92 -4.09 14.45 -2.30
N PHE A 93 -4.28 14.87 -1.05
CA PHE A 93 -5.01 16.09 -0.71
C PHE A 93 -4.20 17.33 -1.09
N HIS A 94 -4.76 18.21 -1.92
CA HIS A 94 -4.12 19.49 -2.24
C HIS A 94 -5.15 20.62 -2.17
N ASN A 95 -5.16 21.35 -1.05
CA ASN A 95 -6.22 22.29 -0.68
C ASN A 95 -7.59 21.57 -0.64
N GLU A 96 -8.60 22.09 -1.33
CA GLU A 96 -9.92 21.49 -1.49
C GLU A 96 -10.03 20.58 -2.74
N GLU A 97 -8.90 20.32 -3.41
CA GLU A 97 -8.83 19.53 -4.63
C GLU A 97 -8.09 18.20 -4.35
N LEU A 98 -8.35 17.18 -5.16
CA LEU A 98 -7.67 15.89 -5.11
C LEU A 98 -6.70 15.79 -6.29
N VAL A 99 -5.41 15.63 -6.01
CA VAL A 99 -4.40 15.33 -7.04
C VAL A 99 -4.24 13.82 -7.11
N PHE A 100 -4.12 13.26 -8.30
CA PHE A 100 -3.96 11.82 -8.49
C PHE A 100 -3.26 11.50 -9.81
N SER A 101 -2.78 10.27 -9.93
CA SER A 101 -2.12 9.74 -11.12
C SER A 101 -3.15 9.00 -11.97
N SER A 102 -3.10 9.19 -13.29
CA SER A 102 -4.06 8.54 -14.18
C SER A 102 -3.48 8.24 -15.54
N SER A 103 -3.75 7.03 -16.03
CA SER A 103 -3.47 6.61 -17.41
C SER A 103 -4.60 6.96 -18.37
N ARG A 104 -5.56 7.82 -17.98
CA ARG A 104 -6.67 8.24 -18.83
C ARG A 104 -6.18 8.90 -20.13
N ASN A 105 -6.75 8.50 -21.26
CA ASN A 105 -6.37 9.06 -22.55
C ASN A 105 -7.04 10.41 -22.81
N THR A 106 -6.50 11.49 -22.26
CA THR A 106 -6.91 12.86 -22.64
C THR A 106 -5.91 13.43 -23.64
N ARG A 107 -6.09 13.15 -24.94
CA ARG A 107 -5.26 13.69 -26.05
C ARG A 107 -3.76 13.76 -25.67
N SER A 108 -3.18 12.60 -25.36
CA SER A 108 -1.76 12.53 -24.96
C SER A 108 -0.85 13.06 -26.08
N ILE A 109 0.24 13.74 -25.70
CA ILE A 109 1.32 14.14 -26.61
C ILE A 109 2.06 12.88 -27.12
N SER A 110 1.94 11.76 -26.40
CA SER A 110 2.51 10.47 -26.76
C SER A 110 1.45 9.54 -27.35
N LYS A 111 1.76 8.92 -28.51
CA LYS A 111 1.02 7.75 -29.03
C LYS A 111 1.54 6.44 -28.41
N SER A 112 2.52 6.53 -27.53
CA SER A 112 3.18 5.39 -26.91
C SER A 112 2.34 4.90 -25.74
N TYR A 113 2.32 3.58 -25.60
CA TYR A 113 1.71 2.86 -24.49
C TYR A 113 2.84 2.30 -23.65
N ASP A 114 2.59 2.16 -22.36
CA ASP A 114 3.42 1.35 -21.49
C ASP A 114 3.33 -0.12 -21.93
N GLU A 115 4.47 -0.78 -22.09
CA GLU A 115 4.51 -2.14 -22.63
C GLU A 115 4.06 -3.19 -21.61
N GLU A 116 4.16 -2.91 -20.32
CA GLU A 116 3.80 -3.82 -19.25
C GLU A 116 2.28 -3.88 -19.09
N ASN A 117 1.62 -2.73 -18.95
CA ASN A 117 0.19 -2.65 -18.67
C ASN A 117 -0.69 -2.34 -19.90
N LYS A 118 -0.08 -2.10 -21.07
CA LYS A 118 -0.75 -1.76 -22.34
C LYS A 118 -1.66 -0.52 -22.25
N GLN A 119 -1.40 0.39 -21.33
CA GLN A 119 -2.15 1.64 -21.15
C GLN A 119 -1.29 2.86 -21.57
N PRO A 120 -1.91 4.03 -21.78
CA PRO A 120 -1.15 5.27 -21.90
C PRO A 120 -0.27 5.51 -20.66
N PHE A 121 0.85 6.18 -20.86
CA PHE A 121 1.64 6.68 -19.74
C PHE A 121 0.80 7.56 -18.81
N SER A 122 0.99 7.38 -17.51
CA SER A 122 0.24 8.12 -16.48
C SER A 122 0.72 9.56 -16.40
N ASP A 123 -0.24 10.47 -16.26
CA ASP A 123 -0.01 11.88 -15.96
C ASP A 123 -0.60 12.21 -14.58
N LEU A 124 -0.19 13.33 -14.00
CA LEU A 124 -0.84 13.91 -12.82
C LEU A 124 -2.04 14.76 -13.21
N TYR A 125 -3.16 14.49 -12.56
CA TYR A 125 -4.44 15.19 -12.70
C TYR A 125 -4.88 15.81 -11.38
N ILE A 126 -5.75 16.81 -11.48
CA ILE A 126 -6.43 17.43 -10.37
C ILE A 126 -7.94 17.34 -10.59
N ALA A 127 -8.65 16.80 -9.60
CA ALA A 127 -10.09 16.77 -9.51
C ALA A 127 -10.54 17.86 -8.54
N SER A 128 -11.50 18.68 -8.99
CA SER A 128 -12.10 19.75 -8.21
C SER A 128 -13.61 19.66 -8.31
N ASN A 129 -14.32 19.95 -7.22
CA ASN A 129 -15.78 20.06 -7.25
C ASN A 129 -16.18 21.53 -7.44
N LYS A 130 -16.33 21.97 -8.70
CA LYS A 130 -16.65 23.36 -9.04
C LYS A 130 -18.10 23.46 -9.50
N SER A 131 -18.92 24.18 -8.73
CA SER A 131 -20.34 24.40 -9.03
C SER A 131 -21.14 23.08 -9.13
N ASP A 132 -20.94 22.18 -8.15
CA ASP A 132 -21.54 20.84 -8.08
C ASP A 132 -21.25 19.96 -9.31
N LYS A 133 -20.17 20.29 -10.04
CA LYS A 133 -19.66 19.51 -11.15
C LYS A 133 -18.22 19.17 -10.87
N GLU A 134 -17.95 17.88 -10.95
CA GLU A 134 -16.60 17.38 -10.92
C GLU A 134 -15.87 17.80 -12.20
N VAL A 135 -14.71 18.43 -12.02
CA VAL A 135 -13.87 18.91 -13.11
C VAL A 135 -12.49 18.31 -12.92
N ILE A 136 -12.10 17.47 -13.88
CA ILE A 136 -10.79 16.82 -13.91
C ILE A 136 -9.92 17.48 -14.97
N LYS A 137 -8.71 17.89 -14.59
CA LYS A 137 -7.75 18.57 -15.48
C LYS A 137 -6.35 18.03 -15.24
N LYS A 138 -5.52 18.00 -16.28
CA LYS A 138 -4.08 17.77 -16.10
C LYS A 138 -3.48 18.87 -15.21
N VAL A 139 -2.57 18.48 -14.34
CA VAL A 139 -1.72 19.41 -13.60
C VAL A 139 -0.95 20.27 -14.62
N LYS A 140 -0.91 21.59 -14.40
CA LYS A 140 -0.33 22.55 -15.35
C LYS A 140 1.15 22.78 -15.07
N GLY A 141 1.90 23.03 -16.13
CA GLY A 141 3.32 23.34 -16.07
C GLY A 141 4.17 22.28 -16.75
N ASN A 142 5.40 22.09 -16.28
CA ASN A 142 6.39 21.16 -16.85
C ASN A 142 6.44 19.82 -16.08
N ILE A 143 5.39 19.50 -15.32
CA ILE A 143 5.27 18.26 -14.55
C ILE A 143 4.94 17.07 -15.44
N ASN A 144 3.93 17.19 -16.29
CA ASN A 144 3.52 16.08 -17.14
C ASN A 144 4.39 16.00 -18.40
N THR A 145 4.90 14.82 -18.72
CA THR A 145 5.79 14.59 -19.87
C THR A 145 5.19 13.61 -20.87
N ARG A 146 6.02 12.83 -21.57
CA ARG A 146 5.58 11.80 -22.51
C ARG A 146 5.70 10.39 -21.92
N PHE A 147 6.16 10.29 -20.68
CA PHE A 147 6.37 9.07 -19.89
C PHE A 147 5.63 9.18 -18.55
N HIS A 148 5.74 8.16 -17.70
CA HIS A 148 5.04 8.11 -16.42
C HIS A 148 5.42 9.25 -15.48
N GLU A 149 4.40 9.94 -14.98
CA GLU A 149 4.40 10.66 -13.72
C GLU A 149 3.41 10.03 -12.75
N SER A 150 3.78 9.99 -11.47
CA SER A 150 2.89 9.51 -10.41
C SER A 150 3.24 10.10 -9.04
N SER A 151 2.42 9.78 -8.03
CA SER A 151 2.70 9.96 -6.60
C SER A 151 3.22 11.36 -6.26
N ALA A 152 2.33 12.34 -6.28
CA ALA A 152 2.65 13.73 -5.96
C ALA A 152 2.32 14.07 -4.51
N VAL A 153 3.25 14.72 -3.82
CA VAL A 153 3.09 15.27 -2.47
C VAL A 153 3.46 16.76 -2.49
N PHE A 154 2.68 17.56 -1.79
CA PHE A 154 2.81 19.03 -1.78
C PHE A 154 3.26 19.53 -0.42
N SER A 155 4.11 20.55 -0.39
CA SER A 155 4.41 21.29 0.84
C SER A 155 3.14 21.99 1.35
N GLU A 156 3.06 22.17 2.67
CA GLU A 156 1.90 22.78 3.33
C GLU A 156 1.59 24.20 2.80
N ASP A 157 2.64 24.97 2.48
CA ASP A 157 2.53 26.30 1.89
C ASP A 157 2.09 26.29 0.41
N GLY A 158 1.96 25.12 -0.21
CA GLY A 158 1.58 24.92 -1.61
C GLY A 158 2.61 25.40 -2.63
N THR A 159 3.83 25.75 -2.20
CA THR A 159 4.86 26.31 -3.09
C THR A 159 5.71 25.24 -3.78
N THR A 160 5.81 24.06 -3.18
CA THR A 160 6.66 22.96 -3.63
C THR A 160 5.84 21.69 -3.83
N VAL A 161 6.19 20.92 -4.86
CA VAL A 161 5.69 19.55 -5.07
C VAL A 161 6.87 18.62 -5.28
N TYR A 162 6.79 17.43 -4.68
CA TYR A 162 7.64 16.30 -4.98
C TYR A 162 6.81 15.24 -5.69
N PHE A 163 7.35 14.62 -6.73
CA PHE A 163 6.62 13.61 -7.50
C PHE A 163 7.57 12.60 -8.14
N THR A 164 7.03 11.42 -8.44
CA THR A 164 7.76 10.37 -9.14
C THR A 164 7.63 10.57 -10.65
N ARG A 165 8.73 10.40 -11.37
CA ARG A 165 8.73 10.37 -12.84
C ARG A 165 9.75 9.36 -13.34
N ASN A 166 9.47 8.71 -14.48
CA ASN A 166 10.50 8.03 -15.25
C ASN A 166 11.69 8.97 -15.52
N ASN A 167 12.89 8.40 -15.63
CA ASN A 167 14.12 9.14 -15.89
C ASN A 167 14.13 9.82 -17.28
N TYR A 168 13.39 10.92 -17.41
CA TYR A 168 13.20 11.72 -18.60
C TYR A 168 13.19 13.21 -18.28
N VAL A 169 14.24 13.90 -18.68
CA VAL A 169 14.43 15.34 -18.47
C VAL A 169 14.96 15.98 -19.74
N ASN A 170 14.45 17.16 -20.09
CA ASN A 170 14.93 17.95 -21.24
C ASN A 170 14.99 17.15 -22.56
N HIS A 171 13.98 16.32 -22.79
CA HIS A 171 13.86 15.45 -23.95
C HIS A 171 14.89 14.31 -24.08
N ARG A 172 15.61 14.00 -22.99
CA ARG A 172 16.53 12.87 -22.91
C ARG A 172 16.01 11.90 -21.87
N TRP A 173 16.00 10.61 -22.21
CA TRP A 173 15.83 9.53 -21.24
C TRP A 173 17.18 8.89 -20.96
N SER A 174 17.32 8.31 -19.77
CA SER A 174 18.43 7.44 -19.40
C SER A 174 17.86 6.11 -18.91
N ALA A 175 18.60 5.03 -19.13
CA ALA A 175 18.25 3.70 -18.67
C ALA A 175 19.47 3.08 -17.98
N ASN A 176 19.23 2.12 -17.09
CA ASN A 176 20.29 1.34 -16.45
C ASN A 176 21.00 0.43 -17.47
N ALA A 177 21.99 -0.33 -17.01
CA ALA A 177 22.75 -1.26 -17.83
C ALA A 177 21.87 -2.33 -18.51
N GLU A 178 20.72 -2.64 -17.91
CA GLU A 178 19.71 -3.59 -18.36
C GLU A 178 18.71 -2.99 -19.37
N GLY A 179 18.76 -1.67 -19.61
CA GLY A 179 17.90 -0.97 -20.54
C GLY A 179 16.55 -0.53 -19.97
N GLU A 180 16.37 -0.59 -18.65
CA GLU A 180 15.17 -0.17 -17.93
C GLU A 180 15.21 1.33 -17.60
N VAL A 181 14.09 2.01 -17.85
CA VAL A 181 13.94 3.43 -17.48
C VAL A 181 13.49 3.51 -16.03
N LEU A 182 14.44 3.76 -15.12
CA LEU A 182 14.19 3.82 -13.69
C LEU A 182 13.38 5.03 -13.26
N LEU A 183 12.85 4.96 -12.03
CA LEU A 183 12.06 6.01 -11.41
C LEU A 183 12.94 6.97 -10.61
N LYS A 184 12.63 8.26 -10.67
CA LYS A 184 13.28 9.29 -9.86
C LYS A 184 12.26 10.21 -9.21
N ILE A 185 12.65 10.81 -8.09
CA ILE A 185 11.88 11.89 -7.47
C ILE A 185 12.37 13.23 -8.01
N TYR A 186 11.40 14.03 -8.44
CA TYR A 186 11.61 15.41 -8.86
C TYR A 186 10.91 16.37 -7.92
N LYS A 187 11.49 17.55 -7.77
CA LYS A 187 10.89 18.73 -7.11
C LYS A 187 10.49 19.75 -8.17
N ALA A 188 9.36 20.42 -7.97
CA ALA A 188 8.98 21.59 -8.77
C ALA A 188 8.40 22.70 -7.89
N THR A 189 8.40 23.92 -8.41
CA THR A 189 7.92 25.12 -7.72
C THR A 189 6.67 25.68 -8.39
N ASN A 190 5.72 26.17 -7.59
CA ASN A 190 4.50 26.78 -8.09
C ASN A 190 4.75 28.23 -8.51
N LYS A 191 4.47 28.54 -9.77
CA LYS A 191 4.47 29.91 -10.30
C LYS A 191 3.15 30.21 -10.99
N ASN A 192 2.25 30.90 -10.29
CA ASN A 192 0.93 31.30 -10.78
C ASN A 192 0.06 30.10 -11.22
N GLY A 193 0.00 29.04 -10.41
CA GLY A 193 -0.79 27.83 -10.69
C GLY A 193 -0.21 26.96 -11.80
N LYS A 194 1.08 27.12 -12.10
CA LYS A 194 1.85 26.26 -13.00
C LYS A 194 3.10 25.79 -12.27
N TRP A 195 3.36 24.49 -12.33
CA TRP A 195 4.55 23.90 -11.74
C TRP A 195 5.73 24.01 -12.71
N VAL A 196 6.79 24.67 -12.28
CA VAL A 196 7.97 25.02 -13.08
C VAL A 196 9.24 24.73 -12.28
N ASN A 197 10.41 24.92 -12.88
CA ASN A 197 11.72 24.63 -12.26
C ASN A 197 11.78 23.19 -11.74
N VAL A 198 11.56 22.23 -12.65
CA VAL A 198 11.59 20.81 -12.31
C VAL A 198 13.04 20.37 -12.15
N GLU A 199 13.39 19.86 -10.98
CA GLU A 199 14.75 19.48 -10.60
C GLU A 199 14.74 18.06 -10.00
N GLU A 200 15.69 17.24 -10.40
CA GLU A 200 15.90 15.90 -9.83
C GLU A 200 16.47 16.03 -8.40
N LEU A 201 16.03 15.19 -7.46
CA LEU A 201 16.58 15.19 -6.11
C LEU A 201 18.00 14.61 -6.06
N PRO A 202 18.90 15.13 -5.20
CA PRO A 202 20.34 14.85 -5.27
C PRO A 202 20.76 13.42 -4.91
N PHE A 203 19.85 12.61 -4.38
CA PHE A 203 20.07 11.20 -4.02
C PHE A 203 19.44 10.22 -5.03
N CYS A 204 18.85 10.72 -6.12
CA CYS A 204 18.44 9.88 -7.25
C CYS A 204 19.66 9.36 -8.01
N SER A 205 19.48 8.27 -8.76
CA SER A 205 20.53 7.63 -9.55
C SER A 205 19.97 7.07 -10.85
N ASP A 206 20.85 6.77 -11.80
CA ASP A 206 20.54 6.01 -13.01
C ASP A 206 20.66 4.48 -12.77
N GLU A 207 21.14 4.06 -11.59
CA GLU A 207 21.41 2.65 -11.24
C GLU A 207 20.37 2.04 -10.29
N TYR A 208 19.50 2.86 -9.70
CA TYR A 208 18.45 2.42 -8.80
C TYR A 208 17.26 3.39 -8.87
N SER A 209 16.08 2.90 -8.54
CA SER A 209 14.85 3.68 -8.46
C SER A 209 14.72 4.40 -7.12
N VAL A 210 14.23 5.64 -7.18
CA VAL A 210 13.79 6.42 -6.02
C VAL A 210 12.39 6.93 -6.36
N ALA A 211 11.39 6.50 -5.60
CA ALA A 211 9.99 6.70 -5.96
C ALA A 211 9.09 6.95 -4.74
N HIS A 212 7.86 7.38 -5.04
CA HIS A 212 6.75 7.49 -4.10
C HIS A 212 7.04 8.39 -2.90
N PRO A 213 7.31 9.70 -3.12
CA PRO A 213 7.60 10.63 -2.05
C PRO A 213 6.42 10.83 -1.11
N ALA A 214 6.70 10.93 0.20
CA ALA A 214 5.79 11.42 1.22
C ALA A 214 6.50 12.40 2.16
N LEU A 215 5.81 13.46 2.55
CA LEU A 215 6.34 14.47 3.47
C LEU A 215 5.82 14.20 4.89
N SER A 216 6.68 14.39 5.89
CA SER A 216 6.22 14.52 7.28
C SER A 216 5.23 15.69 7.41
N ALA A 217 4.39 15.64 8.44
CA ALA A 217 3.38 16.68 8.70
C ALA A 217 4.00 18.09 8.83
N ASP A 218 5.24 18.19 9.33
CA ASP A 218 5.97 19.46 9.46
C ASP A 218 6.83 19.81 8.23
N GLY A 219 6.82 18.98 7.18
CA GLY A 219 7.57 19.17 5.95
C GLY A 219 9.09 19.05 6.06
N LYS A 220 9.63 18.55 7.19
CA LYS A 220 11.08 18.46 7.45
C LYS A 220 11.71 17.12 7.09
N VAL A 221 10.91 16.10 6.82
CA VAL A 221 11.38 14.77 6.43
C VAL A 221 10.66 14.34 5.16
N LEU A 222 11.42 13.89 4.16
CA LEU A 222 10.90 13.22 2.98
C LEU A 222 11.12 11.71 3.12
N TYR A 223 10.04 10.96 3.10
CA TYR A 223 10.02 9.50 3.01
C TYR A 223 9.88 9.09 1.55
N PHE A 224 10.47 7.96 1.18
CA PHE A 224 10.38 7.43 -0.18
C PHE A 224 10.70 5.93 -0.21
N ALA A 225 10.37 5.27 -1.33
CA ALA A 225 10.73 3.89 -1.60
C ALA A 225 11.94 3.82 -2.55
N SER A 226 12.85 2.87 -2.32
CA SER A 226 14.03 2.67 -3.17
C SER A 226 14.61 1.26 -3.08
N ASP A 227 15.18 0.80 -4.19
CA ASP A 227 16.01 -0.40 -4.32
C ASP A 227 17.52 -0.07 -4.30
N MET A 228 17.89 1.10 -3.75
CA MET A 228 19.29 1.53 -3.68
C MET A 228 20.17 0.54 -2.90
N PRO A 229 21.49 0.51 -3.16
CA PRO A 229 22.42 -0.39 -2.48
C PRO A 229 22.31 -0.30 -0.94
N GLY A 230 22.04 -1.43 -0.31
CA GLY A 230 21.82 -1.52 1.14
C GLY A 230 20.37 -1.79 1.54
N SER A 231 19.42 -1.82 0.59
CA SER A 231 18.06 -2.32 0.83
C SER A 231 18.04 -3.80 1.23
N TYR A 232 17.06 -4.18 2.06
CA TYR A 232 16.83 -5.55 2.50
C TYR A 232 16.07 -6.38 1.47
N GLY A 233 15.13 -5.75 0.75
CA GLY A 233 14.24 -6.42 -0.19
C GLY A 233 14.31 -5.88 -1.61
N LYS A 234 13.21 -6.12 -2.35
CA LYS A 234 13.00 -5.61 -3.71
C LYS A 234 12.86 -4.09 -3.73
N SER A 235 12.28 -3.50 -2.68
CA SER A 235 12.34 -2.07 -2.41
C SER A 235 12.09 -1.82 -0.93
N ASP A 236 12.77 -0.83 -0.37
CA ASP A 236 12.70 -0.47 1.04
C ASP A 236 12.21 0.97 1.20
N LEU A 237 11.65 1.28 2.36
CA LEU A 237 11.39 2.66 2.78
C LEU A 237 12.65 3.30 3.37
N TYR A 238 12.89 4.52 2.92
CA TYR A 238 13.93 5.41 3.37
C TYR A 238 13.34 6.75 3.82
N ALA A 239 14.11 7.49 4.60
CA ALA A 239 13.82 8.86 4.97
C ALA A 239 15.06 9.75 4.79
N VAL A 240 14.82 11.04 4.52
CA VAL A 240 15.87 12.05 4.43
C VAL A 240 15.36 13.38 5.00
N GLU A 241 16.23 14.07 5.74
CA GLU A 241 15.93 15.40 6.27
C GLU A 241 15.91 16.44 5.13
N ILE A 242 14.98 17.38 5.22
CA ILE A 242 14.92 18.59 4.41
C ILE A 242 15.36 19.75 5.30
N PHE A 243 16.48 20.37 4.96
CA PHE A 243 17.02 21.51 5.69
C PHE A 243 16.29 22.81 5.33
N GLU A 244 16.43 23.84 6.18
CA GLU A 244 15.75 25.13 6.01
C GLU A 244 16.12 25.85 4.69
N ASP A 245 17.30 25.60 4.16
CA ASP A 245 17.76 26.14 2.87
C ASP A 245 17.22 25.34 1.65
N GLY A 246 16.42 24.31 1.90
CA GLY A 246 15.84 23.43 0.89
C GLY A 246 16.77 22.33 0.39
N THR A 247 17.96 22.17 0.98
CA THR A 247 18.87 21.05 0.71
C THR A 247 18.45 19.80 1.50
N PHE A 248 19.05 18.66 1.15
CA PHE A 248 18.71 17.36 1.72
C PHE A 248 19.88 16.78 2.51
N GLY A 249 19.56 16.06 3.59
CA GLY A 249 20.51 15.22 4.31
C GLY A 249 20.92 13.97 3.53
N THR A 250 21.53 13.02 4.23
CA THR A 250 21.81 11.69 3.67
C THR A 250 20.62 10.77 3.96
N PRO A 251 20.06 10.10 2.93
CA PRO A 251 18.99 9.12 3.17
C PRO A 251 19.42 7.99 4.09
N TYR A 252 18.50 7.55 4.94
CA TYR A 252 18.68 6.40 5.83
C TYR A 252 17.51 5.43 5.71
N ASN A 253 17.83 4.13 5.76
CA ASN A 253 16.86 3.04 5.68
C ASN A 253 16.05 2.98 6.97
N LEU A 254 14.73 2.72 6.89
CA LEU A 254 13.85 2.66 8.07
C LEU A 254 13.99 1.38 8.91
N GLY A 255 14.84 0.44 8.49
CA GLY A 255 15.22 -0.74 9.27
C GLY A 255 14.29 -1.94 9.08
N GLU A 256 14.77 -3.10 9.53
CA GLU A 256 14.18 -4.44 9.32
C GLU A 256 12.81 -4.67 10.00
N GLN A 257 12.34 -3.73 10.83
CA GLN A 257 11.01 -3.83 11.43
C GLN A 257 9.90 -3.28 10.52
N ILE A 258 10.31 -2.46 9.55
CA ILE A 258 9.44 -1.88 8.53
C ILE A 258 9.73 -2.55 7.20
N ASN A 259 11.00 -2.63 6.84
CA ASN A 259 11.46 -3.20 5.57
C ASN A 259 11.68 -4.71 5.69
N THR A 260 11.32 -5.43 4.63
CA THR A 260 11.31 -6.89 4.53
C THR A 260 12.07 -7.32 3.27
N PRO A 261 12.22 -8.63 2.98
CA PRO A 261 12.71 -9.07 1.68
C PRO A 261 11.78 -8.74 0.49
N GLY A 262 10.56 -8.28 0.75
CA GLY A 262 9.56 -7.90 -0.26
C GLY A 262 9.75 -6.48 -0.80
N ARG A 263 8.65 -5.90 -1.30
CA ARG A 263 8.53 -4.51 -1.71
C ARG A 263 7.78 -3.74 -0.63
N GLU A 264 8.46 -2.84 0.07
CA GLU A 264 7.82 -1.75 0.78
C GLU A 264 7.77 -0.51 -0.11
N THR A 265 6.59 0.08 -0.24
CA THR A 265 6.33 1.13 -1.22
C THR A 265 5.18 2.05 -0.82
N PHE A 266 4.96 3.13 -1.58
CA PHE A 266 3.88 4.10 -1.39
C PHE A 266 3.74 4.60 0.06
N PRO A 267 4.81 5.15 0.68
CA PRO A 267 4.69 5.72 2.01
C PRO A 267 3.71 6.89 2.00
N PHE A 268 3.09 7.15 3.15
CA PHE A 268 2.27 8.32 3.43
C PHE A 268 2.39 8.69 4.90
N VAL A 269 2.48 9.98 5.22
CA VAL A 269 2.44 10.46 6.60
C VAL A 269 1.19 11.31 6.80
N SER A 270 0.38 10.97 7.80
CA SER A 270 -0.84 11.73 8.11
C SER A 270 -0.56 13.07 8.78
N ASP A 271 -1.59 13.88 8.89
CA ASP A 271 -1.67 15.11 9.71
C ASP A 271 -1.33 14.88 11.20
N LYS A 272 -1.41 13.64 11.69
CA LYS A 272 -0.99 13.27 13.05
C LYS A 272 0.42 12.67 13.13
N GLY A 273 1.15 12.62 12.02
CA GLY A 273 2.51 12.08 11.96
C GLY A 273 2.57 10.56 11.92
N ASN A 274 1.46 9.86 11.68
CA ASN A 274 1.45 8.42 11.52
C ASN A 274 1.94 8.04 10.12
N LEU A 275 2.92 7.12 10.04
CA LEU A 275 3.45 6.61 8.78
C LEU A 275 2.64 5.39 8.33
N PHE A 276 2.21 5.41 7.08
CA PHE A 276 1.54 4.33 6.37
C PHE A 276 2.36 3.94 5.15
N PHE A 277 2.22 2.71 4.67
CA PHE A 277 2.87 2.20 3.48
C PHE A 277 2.15 0.97 2.94
N ALA A 278 2.43 0.58 1.69
CA ALA A 278 1.99 -0.69 1.12
C ALA A 278 3.15 -1.70 1.10
N SER A 279 2.86 -2.98 1.32
CA SER A 279 3.88 -4.04 1.26
C SER A 279 3.34 -5.39 0.78
N ASP A 280 4.20 -6.13 0.07
CA ASP A 280 3.99 -7.54 -0.32
C ASP A 280 4.86 -8.52 0.50
N GLY A 281 5.64 -8.02 1.46
CA GLY A 281 6.52 -8.84 2.29
C GLY A 281 6.04 -9.06 3.73
N HIS A 282 5.06 -8.28 4.20
CA HIS A 282 4.38 -8.51 5.48
C HIS A 282 3.19 -9.46 5.32
N ILE A 283 2.81 -10.15 6.41
CA ILE A 283 1.62 -11.03 6.41
C ILE A 283 0.36 -10.18 6.24
N GLY A 284 -0.38 -10.42 5.15
CA GLY A 284 -1.58 -9.67 4.77
C GLY A 284 -2.65 -10.51 4.08
N TYR A 285 -3.52 -9.83 3.34
CA TYR A 285 -4.69 -10.39 2.66
C TYR A 285 -4.45 -10.65 1.17
N GLY A 286 -3.57 -9.87 0.53
CA GLY A 286 -3.47 -9.79 -0.92
C GLY A 286 -2.03 -9.68 -1.42
N ASN A 287 -1.90 -9.14 -2.63
CA ASN A 287 -0.61 -8.99 -3.30
C ASN A 287 0.16 -7.76 -2.81
N LEU A 288 -0.55 -6.69 -2.46
CA LEU A 288 -0.03 -5.52 -1.75
C LEU A 288 -1.06 -5.15 -0.69
N ASP A 289 -0.62 -5.00 0.54
CA ASP A 289 -1.46 -4.63 1.67
C ASP A 289 -0.99 -3.30 2.27
N VAL A 290 -1.93 -2.49 2.76
CA VAL A 290 -1.65 -1.25 3.49
C VAL A 290 -1.38 -1.53 4.98
N TYR A 291 -0.28 -0.98 5.47
CA TYR A 291 0.18 -1.04 6.85
C TYR A 291 0.36 0.36 7.45
N MET A 292 0.27 0.45 8.77
CA MET A 292 0.62 1.61 9.58
C MET A 292 1.81 1.24 10.48
N VAL A 293 2.77 2.14 10.63
CA VAL A 293 3.86 1.98 11.60
C VAL A 293 3.37 2.40 12.99
N LEU A 294 3.32 1.45 13.91
CA LEU A 294 3.10 1.71 15.33
C LEU A 294 4.44 1.96 16.01
N GLN A 295 4.58 3.07 16.72
CA GLN A 295 5.73 3.30 17.60
C GLN A 295 5.46 2.59 18.94
N ASP A 296 6.27 1.64 19.38
CA ASP A 296 6.16 1.11 20.74
C ASP A 296 6.75 2.08 21.78
N GLU A 297 6.37 1.93 23.06
CA GLU A 297 6.94 2.65 24.20
C GLU A 297 8.47 2.44 24.31
N ASN A 298 9.00 1.34 23.74
CA ASN A 298 10.43 1.02 23.66
C ASN A 298 11.09 1.50 22.36
N ALA A 299 10.44 2.39 21.60
CA ALA A 299 10.91 2.91 20.30
C ALA A 299 11.07 1.85 19.18
N MET A 300 10.49 0.67 19.34
CA MET A 300 10.42 -0.32 18.26
C MET A 300 9.21 -0.01 17.38
N SER A 301 9.48 0.33 16.11
CA SER A 301 8.45 0.46 15.08
C SER A 301 7.94 -0.93 14.68
N LYS A 302 6.63 -1.16 14.57
CA LYS A 302 6.07 -2.38 13.98
C LYS A 302 4.99 -2.06 12.95
N ALA A 303 4.97 -2.80 11.84
CA ALA A 303 3.91 -2.73 10.84
C ALA A 303 2.59 -3.33 11.36
N TYR A 304 1.51 -2.56 11.28
CA TYR A 304 0.15 -2.94 11.63
C TYR A 304 -0.71 -2.94 10.36
N ASN A 305 -1.17 -4.11 9.92
CA ASN A 305 -2.04 -4.26 8.75
C ASN A 305 -3.39 -3.56 9.03
N LEU A 306 -3.86 -2.72 8.11
CA LEU A 306 -5.08 -1.93 8.30
C LEU A 306 -6.38 -2.74 8.22
N GLY A 307 -6.30 -3.98 7.74
CA GLY A 307 -7.40 -4.93 7.66
C GLY A 307 -8.46 -4.58 6.63
N TYR A 308 -9.46 -5.46 6.53
CA TYR A 308 -10.61 -5.25 5.65
C TYR A 308 -11.50 -4.08 6.12
N PRO A 309 -12.07 -3.27 5.22
CA PRO A 309 -12.05 -3.34 3.75
C PRO A 309 -10.96 -2.50 3.10
N ILE A 310 -10.00 -1.96 3.87
CA ILE A 310 -8.86 -1.27 3.25
C ILE A 310 -8.05 -2.29 2.47
N ASN A 311 -7.72 -3.41 3.10
CA ASN A 311 -7.05 -4.54 2.49
C ASN A 311 -8.03 -5.64 2.07
N GLY A 312 -7.76 -6.25 0.93
CA GLY A 312 -8.49 -7.36 0.33
C GLY A 312 -7.53 -8.31 -0.40
N PRO A 313 -8.04 -9.22 -1.24
CA PRO A 313 -7.24 -10.27 -1.88
C PRO A 313 -6.40 -9.79 -3.08
N LYS A 314 -6.26 -8.48 -3.26
CA LYS A 314 -5.77 -7.83 -4.48
C LYS A 314 -4.65 -6.84 -4.11
N ASP A 315 -4.23 -5.97 -5.02
CA ASP A 315 -3.33 -4.88 -4.67
C ASP A 315 -4.14 -3.78 -3.99
N ASP A 316 -3.73 -3.37 -2.79
CA ASP A 316 -4.29 -2.27 -2.02
C ASP A 316 -3.14 -1.33 -1.62
N PHE A 317 -3.14 -0.12 -2.19
CA PHE A 317 -1.97 0.74 -2.17
C PHE A 317 -2.30 2.22 -2.27
N THR A 318 -1.29 3.09 -2.16
CA THR A 318 -1.44 4.56 -2.21
C THR A 318 -2.45 5.15 -1.23
N PHE A 319 -2.42 4.65 0.00
CA PHE A 319 -3.29 5.10 1.07
C PHE A 319 -2.95 6.52 1.53
N VAL A 320 -3.97 7.37 1.67
CA VAL A 320 -3.90 8.70 2.28
C VAL A 320 -5.10 8.92 3.19
N ILE A 321 -4.91 9.65 4.28
CA ILE A 321 -5.98 9.99 5.22
C ILE A 321 -5.74 11.36 5.87
N ASN A 322 -6.82 12.13 6.03
CA ASN A 322 -6.86 13.21 7.01
C ASN A 322 -7.49 12.63 8.30
N GLU A 323 -6.68 12.47 9.34
CA GLU A 323 -7.12 11.83 10.58
C GLU A 323 -7.99 12.74 11.46
N GLU A 324 -7.93 14.05 11.28
CA GLU A 324 -8.86 14.99 11.91
C GLU A 324 -10.30 14.80 11.45
N ASN A 325 -10.53 14.79 10.13
CA ASN A 325 -11.87 14.63 9.54
C ASN A 325 -12.26 13.17 9.26
N LYS A 326 -11.30 12.24 9.41
CA LYS A 326 -11.47 10.78 9.25
C LYS A 326 -11.82 10.34 7.84
N VAL A 327 -11.51 11.14 6.83
CA VAL A 327 -11.72 10.82 5.42
C VAL A 327 -10.38 10.55 4.75
N GLY A 328 -10.34 9.52 3.91
CA GLY A 328 -9.16 9.14 3.17
C GLY A 328 -9.48 8.49 1.84
N TYR A 329 -8.42 8.16 1.13
CA TYR A 329 -8.45 7.51 -0.18
C TYR A 329 -7.36 6.46 -0.27
N PHE A 330 -7.56 5.48 -1.14
CA PHE A 330 -6.52 4.53 -1.54
C PHE A 330 -6.90 3.96 -2.91
N ALA A 331 -5.96 3.27 -3.56
CA ALA A 331 -6.19 2.61 -4.84
C ALA A 331 -6.21 1.09 -4.68
N SER A 332 -6.99 0.42 -5.52
CA SER A 332 -7.00 -1.04 -5.59
C SER A 332 -7.42 -1.54 -6.96
N ASN A 333 -6.91 -2.71 -7.36
CA ASN A 333 -7.35 -3.46 -8.54
C ASN A 333 -8.37 -4.57 -8.19
N ARG A 334 -9.13 -4.35 -7.12
CA ARG A 334 -10.24 -5.23 -6.72
C ARG A 334 -11.38 -5.24 -7.72
N ASP A 335 -12.09 -6.36 -7.76
CA ASP A 335 -13.27 -6.52 -8.60
C ASP A 335 -14.39 -5.53 -8.20
N GLY A 336 -15.15 -5.08 -9.21
CA GLY A 336 -16.24 -4.10 -9.04
C GLY A 336 -15.82 -2.63 -9.15
N GLY A 337 -14.53 -2.36 -9.43
CA GLY A 337 -14.03 -1.06 -9.87
C GLY A 337 -14.46 -0.65 -11.29
N GLU A 338 -14.13 0.57 -11.69
CA GLU A 338 -14.46 1.14 -13.01
C GLU A 338 -13.35 0.88 -14.06
N GLY A 339 -12.10 0.75 -13.60
CA GLY A 339 -10.87 0.63 -14.39
C GLY A 339 -9.99 -0.54 -13.96
N ASN A 340 -8.67 -0.38 -14.10
CA ASN A 340 -7.69 -1.39 -13.69
C ASN A 340 -7.29 -1.20 -12.24
N ASP A 341 -6.71 -0.05 -11.92
CA ASP A 341 -6.62 0.46 -10.55
C ASP A 341 -7.66 1.55 -10.38
N ASP A 342 -8.41 1.49 -9.29
CA ASP A 342 -9.48 2.43 -8.97
C ASP A 342 -9.22 3.11 -7.64
N ILE A 343 -9.51 4.42 -7.56
CA ILE A 343 -9.47 5.16 -6.30
C ILE A 343 -10.78 4.93 -5.55
N TYR A 344 -10.65 4.47 -4.31
CA TYR A 344 -11.74 4.32 -3.35
C TYR A 344 -11.62 5.38 -2.27
N GLY A 345 -12.71 6.08 -1.98
CA GLY A 345 -12.85 6.92 -0.81
C GLY A 345 -13.33 6.12 0.38
N PHE A 346 -12.83 6.44 1.57
CA PHE A 346 -13.30 5.83 2.81
C PHE A 346 -13.50 6.86 3.92
N ARG A 347 -14.39 6.51 4.84
CA ARG A 347 -14.52 7.17 6.14
C ARG A 347 -14.14 6.18 7.24
N LYS A 348 -13.22 6.60 8.10
CA LYS A 348 -12.76 5.82 9.24
C LYS A 348 -13.71 6.03 10.42
N LEU A 349 -14.24 4.93 10.96
CA LEU A 349 -15.26 4.91 12.01
C LEU A 349 -14.65 4.70 13.40
N VAL A 350 -13.56 3.94 13.48
CA VAL A 350 -12.85 3.60 14.73
C VAL A 350 -11.42 4.16 14.70
N PRO A 351 -10.89 4.75 15.79
CA PRO A 351 -9.51 5.23 15.85
C PRO A 351 -8.46 4.15 15.52
N PHE A 352 -7.28 4.57 15.08
CA PHE A 352 -6.15 3.63 14.93
C PHE A 352 -5.73 3.19 16.33
N PRO A 353 -5.14 1.99 16.48
CA PRO A 353 -4.53 1.62 17.75
C PRO A 353 -3.46 2.66 18.12
N GLU A 354 -3.55 3.22 19.32
CA GLU A 354 -2.49 4.07 19.87
C GLU A 354 -1.37 3.19 20.42
N SER A 355 -0.15 3.71 20.38
CA SER A 355 0.98 3.13 21.08
C SER A 355 0.67 3.00 22.58
N GLY A 356 0.97 1.84 23.17
CA GLY A 356 0.74 1.60 24.61
C GLY A 356 -0.70 1.28 25.04
N LEU A 357 -1.72 1.35 24.16
CA LEU A 357 -3.06 0.89 24.51
C LEU A 357 -3.11 -0.64 24.51
N ASN A 358 -3.23 -1.18 25.73
CA ASN A 358 -3.61 -2.56 26.03
C ASN A 358 -4.37 -3.21 24.87
N LYS A 359 -3.73 -4.21 24.25
CA LYS A 359 -4.31 -5.13 23.26
C LYS A 359 -5.82 -5.25 23.48
N PRO A 360 -6.66 -5.12 22.43
CA PRO A 360 -8.11 -5.24 22.55
C PRO A 360 -8.47 -6.36 23.52
N LYS A 361 -9.44 -6.17 24.43
CA LYS A 361 -9.79 -7.19 25.44
C LYS A 361 -10.00 -8.59 24.81
N THR A 362 -10.38 -8.63 23.54
CA THR A 362 -10.44 -9.82 22.68
C THR A 362 -9.07 -10.46 22.41
N MET A 363 -8.04 -9.70 22.01
CA MET A 363 -6.66 -10.19 21.88
C MET A 363 -6.06 -10.63 23.22
N LYS A 364 -6.26 -9.86 24.32
CA LYS A 364 -5.81 -10.31 25.65
C LYS A 364 -6.45 -11.63 26.07
N LYS A 365 -7.73 -11.83 25.71
CA LYS A 365 -8.46 -13.06 25.97
C LYS A 365 -7.93 -14.20 25.10
N MET A 366 -7.60 -13.96 23.82
CA MET A 366 -6.97 -14.94 22.92
C MET A 366 -5.57 -15.34 23.40
N GLU A 367 -4.74 -14.40 23.83
CA GLU A 367 -3.41 -14.71 24.40
C GLU A 367 -3.50 -15.44 25.72
N ARG A 368 -4.46 -15.08 26.59
CA ARG A 368 -4.74 -15.88 27.80
C ARG A 368 -5.19 -17.29 27.48
N ILE A 369 -5.91 -17.49 26.38
CA ILE A 369 -6.36 -18.82 25.93
C ILE A 369 -5.19 -19.62 25.31
N MET A 370 -4.28 -18.96 24.59
CA MET A 370 -3.09 -19.58 23.99
C MET A 370 -1.99 -19.90 25.00
N ASN A 371 -1.80 -19.07 26.04
CA ASN A 371 -0.81 -19.32 27.11
C ASN A 371 -1.25 -20.33 28.18
N ILE A 372 -2.36 -21.06 28.00
CA ILE A 372 -2.83 -22.09 28.96
C ILE A 372 -2.20 -23.48 28.69
N LYS A 373 -1.25 -23.61 27.76
CA LYS A 373 -0.67 -24.93 27.39
C LYS A 373 0.83 -25.12 27.62
N GLU A 374 1.45 -24.39 28.55
CA GLU A 374 2.64 -24.92 29.21
C GLU A 374 2.24 -25.46 30.57
N LYS A 375 1.86 -26.74 30.59
CA LYS A 375 1.90 -27.53 31.81
C LYS A 375 3.17 -28.36 31.73
N ASP A 376 4.13 -28.04 32.58
CA ASP A 376 5.30 -28.87 32.83
C ASP A 376 4.82 -30.32 33.06
N VAL A 377 5.21 -31.22 32.15
CA VAL A 377 5.02 -32.65 32.35
C VAL A 377 6.22 -33.12 33.16
N GLU A 378 6.02 -33.29 34.46
CA GLU A 378 6.93 -34.07 35.31
C GLU A 378 7.04 -35.48 34.72
N ILE A 379 8.24 -35.81 34.24
CA ILE A 379 8.59 -37.18 33.85
C ILE A 379 8.90 -37.93 35.14
N THR A 380 7.94 -38.71 35.66
CA THR A 380 8.24 -39.75 36.64
C THR A 380 8.41 -41.09 35.94
N SER A 381 9.62 -41.64 36.03
CA SER A 381 9.97 -42.97 35.54
C SER A 381 9.45 -44.09 36.45
N TRP A 382 8.96 -45.14 35.79
CA TRP A 382 8.50 -46.47 36.25
C TRP A 382 7.03 -46.61 36.63
#